data_AF-A0A498MP32-F1
#
_entry.id   AF-A0A498MP32-F1
#
_cell.length_a   1.000
_cell.length_b   1.000
_cell.length_c   1.000
_cell.angle_alpha   90.00
_cell.angle_beta   90.00
_cell.angle_gamma   90.00
#
_symmetry.space_group_name_H-M   'P 1'
#
loop_
_entity.id
_entity.type
_entity.pdbx_description
1 polymer ?
#
loop_
_entity_poly.entity_id
_entity_poly.type
_entity_poly.pdbx_seq_one_letter_code
_entity_poly.pdbx_strand_id
1 'polypeptide(L)'
;MNPKPDAVRRVTFLPFLQESRVLRTVPLLAACLPPGKCNVFVGRRFSEERYPELAAVCKDARTLLLYPGAGAENLEDLSADFGAATAHNVILIDGTWSQAKDMFLRNALLRLPRQVQLRSAPSSQYVIRTQPTNMCVSTLECAAVTLSIVEKNHSIQEVLLKPLQALCSFQLQHGAQIHHSKEHLIKNGQYNKMFSHVSSEKLQETLVSYHSLNESEWSIAKKSKDVTVWRKPSQEFGGFLYKTEGTVAESPQRIVDYIRPGACRLDWDSMITSLDILQTLDQNLSLDQTEGRCVVKYTTAGQLWNIISPREFVDFSYTTDYQRGLLSCGQSLAFVRYICGAENNRSAI
;
A
#
# COMPACT_ATOMS: atom_id res chain seq x y z
N MET A 1 -34.10 -12.49 17.83
CA MET A 1 -33.69 -11.09 17.66
C MET A 1 -32.18 -11.07 17.44
N ASN A 2 -31.67 -10.45 16.38
CA ASN A 2 -30.22 -10.32 16.21
C ASN A 2 -29.68 -9.39 17.34
N PRO A 3 -28.64 -9.79 18.09
CA PRO A 3 -28.00 -8.90 19.05
C PRO A 3 -27.47 -7.68 18.30
N LYS A 4 -27.90 -6.50 18.72
CA LYS A 4 -27.41 -5.22 18.19
C LYS A 4 -26.29 -4.73 19.11
N PRO A 5 -25.22 -4.12 18.58
CA PRO A 5 -24.18 -3.52 19.42
C PRO A 5 -24.80 -2.43 20.31
N ASP A 6 -24.67 -2.55 21.63
CA ASP A 6 -25.27 -1.61 22.60
C ASP A 6 -24.20 -0.78 23.33
N ALA A 7 -23.03 -1.36 23.63
CA ALA A 7 -21.94 -0.73 24.38
C ALA A 7 -21.07 0.23 23.56
N VAL A 8 -21.07 0.17 22.22
CA VAL A 8 -20.36 1.14 21.38
C VAL A 8 -21.23 2.39 21.27
N ARG A 9 -20.67 3.52 21.71
CA ARG A 9 -21.38 4.81 21.70
C ARG A 9 -21.60 5.28 20.27
N ARG A 10 -20.56 5.19 19.43
CA ARG A 10 -20.59 5.64 18.04
C ARG A 10 -19.43 5.02 17.24
N VAL A 11 -19.74 4.60 16.02
CA VAL A 11 -18.74 4.25 15.01
C VAL A 11 -18.67 5.37 13.99
N THR A 12 -17.47 5.88 13.73
CA THR A 12 -17.23 6.96 12.78
C THR A 12 -16.36 6.46 11.65
N PHE A 13 -16.87 6.53 10.42
CA PHE A 13 -16.13 6.19 9.22
C PHE A 13 -15.62 7.46 8.55
N LEU A 14 -14.38 7.41 8.09
CA LEU A 14 -13.76 8.45 7.29
C LEU A 14 -13.44 7.90 5.89
N PRO A 15 -14.43 7.83 4.98
CA PRO A 15 -14.16 7.44 3.60
C PRO A 15 -13.33 8.49 2.89
N PHE A 16 -12.25 8.03 2.27
CA PHE A 16 -11.50 8.84 1.32
C PHE A 16 -12.43 9.27 0.18
N LEU A 17 -12.35 10.54 -0.22
CA LEU A 17 -13.11 11.06 -1.35
C LEU A 17 -12.67 10.36 -2.65
N GLN A 18 -13.45 9.37 -3.08
CA GLN A 18 -13.27 8.64 -4.33
C GLN A 18 -14.59 8.64 -5.11
N GLU A 19 -14.56 9.19 -6.31
CA GLU A 19 -15.66 9.07 -7.27
C GLU A 19 -15.66 7.65 -7.88
N SER A 20 -16.86 7.11 -8.15
CA SER A 20 -17.15 5.96 -9.03
C SER A 20 -16.97 4.49 -8.57
N ARG A 21 -16.92 4.15 -7.26
CA ARG A 21 -16.98 2.71 -6.83
C ARG A 21 -18.37 2.23 -6.46
N VAL A 22 -18.91 1.28 -7.23
CA VAL A 22 -20.29 0.74 -7.09
C VAL A 22 -20.45 -0.26 -5.92
N LEU A 23 -19.39 -0.97 -5.52
CA LEU A 23 -19.42 -1.92 -4.39
C LEU A 23 -18.62 -1.38 -3.20
N ARG A 24 -19.26 -0.61 -2.33
CA ARG A 24 -18.67 -0.07 -1.09
C ARG A 24 -19.25 -0.80 0.11
N THR A 25 -18.42 -1.09 1.10
CA THR A 25 -18.84 -1.83 2.31
C THR A 25 -19.31 -0.90 3.43
N VAL A 26 -18.93 0.38 3.42
CA VAL A 26 -19.40 1.39 4.40
C VAL A 26 -20.93 1.58 4.36
N PRO A 27 -21.59 1.76 3.20
CA PRO A 27 -23.05 1.89 3.15
C PRO A 27 -23.77 0.65 3.71
N LEU A 28 -23.23 -0.54 3.43
CA LEU A 28 -23.77 -1.80 3.92
C LEU A 28 -23.68 -1.87 5.45
N LEU A 29 -22.53 -1.53 6.02
CA LEU A 29 -22.34 -1.50 7.47
C LEU A 29 -23.20 -0.43 8.14
N ALA A 30 -23.32 0.76 7.54
CA ALA A 30 -24.18 1.82 8.07
C ALA A 30 -25.64 1.38 8.18
N ALA A 31 -26.13 0.57 7.23
CA ALA A 31 -27.47 -0.02 7.29
C ALA A 31 -27.62 -1.13 8.35
N CYS A 32 -26.52 -1.73 8.80
CA CYS A 32 -26.53 -2.75 9.85
C CYS A 32 -26.56 -2.17 11.26
N LEU A 33 -26.08 -0.93 11.43
CA LEU A 33 -25.98 -0.27 12.73
C LEU A 33 -27.28 0.48 13.07
N PRO A 34 -27.65 0.59 14.36
CA PRO A 34 -28.81 1.38 14.77
C PRO A 34 -28.70 2.86 14.36
N PRO A 35 -29.83 3.55 14.11
CA PRO A 35 -29.82 4.99 13.86
C PRO A 35 -29.06 5.76 14.95
N GLY A 36 -28.21 6.71 14.55
CA GLY A 36 -27.42 7.55 15.47
C GLY A 36 -26.15 6.89 16.04
N LYS A 37 -25.92 5.59 15.79
CA LYS A 37 -24.70 4.88 16.20
C LYS A 37 -23.61 4.88 15.11
N CYS A 38 -23.90 5.38 13.90
CA CYS A 38 -22.98 5.43 12.78
C CYS A 38 -22.88 6.87 12.23
N ASN A 39 -21.66 7.42 12.20
CA ASN A 39 -21.36 8.69 11.53
C ASN A 39 -20.42 8.43 10.35
N VAL A 40 -20.62 9.14 9.24
CA VAL A 40 -19.77 9.02 8.05
C VAL A 40 -19.33 10.41 7.61
N PHE A 41 -18.03 10.70 7.66
CA PHE A 41 -17.45 11.95 7.17
C PHE A 41 -16.57 11.67 5.95
N VAL A 42 -17.08 12.00 4.77
CA VAL A 42 -16.34 11.81 3.52
C VAL A 42 -15.38 12.98 3.30
N GLY A 43 -14.10 12.70 3.07
CA GLY A 43 -13.12 13.75 2.84
C GLY A 43 -11.67 13.27 2.85
N ARG A 44 -10.75 14.22 2.69
CA ARG A 44 -9.30 14.00 2.85
C ARG A 44 -8.69 14.84 3.98
N ARG A 45 -9.33 15.96 4.30
CA ARG A 45 -8.90 16.93 5.32
C ARG A 45 -10.08 17.25 6.23
N PHE A 46 -9.85 17.17 7.53
CA PHE A 46 -10.82 17.39 8.58
C PHE A 46 -10.22 18.39 9.58
N SER A 47 -10.69 19.64 9.49
CA SER A 47 -10.38 20.67 10.47
C SER A 47 -11.49 20.75 11.52
N GLU A 48 -11.17 21.27 12.70
CA GLU A 48 -12.13 21.38 13.79
C GLU A 48 -13.26 22.36 13.45
N GLU A 49 -12.96 23.44 12.74
CA GLU A 49 -13.96 24.45 12.34
C GLU A 49 -15.00 23.86 11.38
N ARG A 50 -14.57 22.98 10.48
CA ARG A 50 -15.44 22.39 9.46
C ARG A 50 -16.14 21.11 9.94
N TYR A 51 -15.53 20.38 10.87
CA TYR A 51 -16.04 19.11 11.38
C TYR A 51 -16.03 19.07 12.92
N PRO A 52 -16.79 19.96 13.59
CA PRO A 52 -16.77 20.06 15.05
C PRO A 52 -17.22 18.77 15.74
N GLU A 53 -18.16 18.03 15.15
CA GLU A 53 -18.60 16.73 15.68
C GLU A 53 -17.49 15.67 15.65
N LEU A 54 -16.71 15.62 14.56
CA LEU A 54 -15.57 14.70 14.46
C LEU A 54 -14.47 15.11 15.43
N ALA A 55 -14.20 16.41 15.57
CA ALA A 55 -13.24 16.91 16.54
C ALA A 55 -13.63 16.55 17.98
N ALA A 56 -14.90 16.67 18.33
CA ALA A 56 -15.42 16.27 19.64
C ALA A 56 -15.21 14.76 19.89
N VAL A 57 -15.49 13.90 18.89
CA VAL A 57 -15.20 12.47 18.99
C VAL A 57 -13.70 12.23 19.14
N CYS A 58 -12.84 12.87 18.34
CA CYS A 58 -11.39 12.69 18.42
C CYS A 58 -10.79 13.10 19.78
N LYS A 59 -11.42 14.05 20.48
CA LYS A 59 -10.97 14.55 21.79
C LYS A 59 -11.49 13.72 22.97
N ASP A 60 -12.47 12.82 22.77
CA ASP A 60 -12.93 11.91 23.84
C ASP A 60 -11.84 10.86 24.10
N ALA A 61 -11.41 10.75 25.36
CA ALA A 61 -10.36 9.82 25.79
C ALA A 61 -10.71 8.34 25.55
N ARG A 62 -12.00 8.01 25.34
CA ARG A 62 -12.49 6.66 25.03
C ARG A 62 -12.63 6.41 23.53
N THR A 63 -12.07 7.28 22.71
CA THR A 63 -12.04 7.10 21.27
C THR A 63 -10.86 6.26 20.86
N LEU A 64 -11.17 5.18 20.15
CA LEU A 64 -10.21 4.28 19.54
C LEU A 64 -10.11 4.64 18.06
N LEU A 65 -8.90 4.86 17.56
CA LEU A 65 -8.63 4.97 16.14
C LEU A 65 -8.05 3.65 15.64
N LEU A 66 -8.79 2.97 14.78
CA LEU A 66 -8.34 1.74 14.15
C LEU A 66 -7.44 2.06 12.95
N TYR A 67 -6.14 2.14 13.21
CA TYR A 67 -5.11 2.43 12.21
C TYR A 67 -3.75 1.95 12.73
N PRO A 68 -3.02 1.09 12.00
CA PRO A 68 -1.74 0.57 12.48
C PRO A 68 -0.65 1.66 12.46
N GLY A 69 0.23 1.62 13.46
CA GLY A 69 1.33 2.55 13.63
C GLY A 69 2.29 2.12 14.73
N ALA A 70 3.41 2.82 14.88
CA ALA A 70 4.47 2.42 15.82
C ALA A 70 4.03 2.38 17.30
N GLY A 71 3.01 3.17 17.66
CA GLY A 71 2.41 3.18 18.99
C GLY A 71 1.02 2.54 19.04
N ALA A 72 0.62 1.79 18.01
CA ALA A 72 -0.69 1.14 17.98
C ALA A 72 -0.69 -0.10 18.89
N GLU A 73 -1.67 -0.18 19.78
CA GLU A 73 -1.87 -1.34 20.64
C GLU A 73 -2.78 -2.37 19.94
N ASN A 74 -2.57 -3.67 20.17
CA ASN A 74 -3.48 -4.67 19.61
C ASN A 74 -4.78 -4.66 20.42
N LEU A 75 -5.91 -4.54 19.74
CA LEU A 75 -7.23 -4.44 20.37
C LEU A 75 -7.57 -5.67 21.22
N GLU A 76 -7.10 -6.85 20.81
CA GLU A 76 -7.29 -8.12 21.52
C GLU A 76 -6.65 -8.11 22.92
N ASP A 77 -5.53 -7.38 23.08
CA ASP A 77 -4.82 -7.25 24.35
C ASP A 77 -5.51 -6.26 25.31
N LEU A 78 -6.43 -5.45 24.78
CA LEU A 78 -7.18 -4.43 25.54
C LEU A 78 -8.53 -4.92 26.05
N SER A 79 -8.81 -6.22 25.95
CA SER A 79 -10.10 -6.79 26.34
C SER A 79 -10.52 -6.48 27.78
N ALA A 80 -9.56 -6.27 28.70
CA ALA A 80 -9.85 -5.88 30.08
C ALA A 80 -10.42 -4.46 30.20
N ASP A 81 -10.06 -3.55 29.29
CA ASP A 81 -10.48 -2.15 29.27
C ASP A 81 -11.95 -1.98 28.81
N PHE A 82 -12.52 -3.02 28.20
CA PHE A 82 -13.86 -2.99 27.65
C PHE A 82 -14.89 -3.59 28.62
N GLY A 83 -16.02 -2.90 28.82
CA GLY A 83 -17.11 -3.38 29.67
C GLY A 83 -18.43 -2.64 29.40
N ALA A 84 -19.54 -3.24 29.82
CA ALA A 84 -20.89 -2.71 29.58
C ALA A 84 -21.12 -1.29 30.17
N ALA A 85 -20.33 -0.90 31.17
CA ALA A 85 -20.39 0.43 31.80
C ALA A 85 -19.53 1.51 31.09
N THR A 86 -18.66 1.13 30.16
CA THR A 86 -17.68 2.03 29.52
C THR A 86 -17.87 2.05 28.02
N ALA A 87 -18.75 2.94 27.54
CA ALA A 87 -19.01 3.07 26.12
C ALA A 87 -17.84 3.76 25.39
N HIS A 88 -17.36 3.15 24.31
CA HIS A 88 -16.24 3.64 23.51
C HIS A 88 -16.72 4.21 22.16
N ASN A 89 -15.93 5.11 21.58
CA ASN A 89 -16.08 5.51 20.18
C ASN A 89 -15.04 4.78 19.34
N VAL A 90 -15.40 4.41 18.11
CA VAL A 90 -14.45 3.77 17.18
C VAL A 90 -14.38 4.60 15.90
N ILE A 91 -13.19 4.98 15.49
CA ILE A 91 -12.91 5.64 14.22
C ILE A 91 -12.23 4.65 13.28
N LEU A 92 -12.76 4.50 12.06
CA LEU A 92 -12.15 3.72 10.99
C LEU A 92 -11.85 4.64 9.80
N ILE A 93 -10.63 4.53 9.26
CA ILE A 93 -10.24 5.22 8.02
C ILE A 93 -10.50 4.27 6.85
N ASP A 94 -11.39 4.68 5.94
CA ASP A 94 -11.80 3.85 4.78
C ASP A 94 -11.10 4.35 3.51
N GLY A 95 -10.20 3.54 2.97
CA GLY A 95 -9.43 3.85 1.77
C GLY A 95 -8.37 2.78 1.50
N THR A 96 -7.64 2.91 0.38
CA THR A 96 -6.41 2.12 0.18
C THR A 96 -5.39 2.47 1.26
N TRP A 97 -4.41 1.59 1.50
CA TRP A 97 -3.31 1.86 2.45
C TRP A 97 -2.63 3.22 2.23
N SER A 98 -2.38 3.60 0.97
CA SER A 98 -1.82 4.92 0.63
C SER A 98 -2.77 6.07 0.96
N GLN A 99 -4.06 5.92 0.69
CA GLN A 99 -5.09 6.92 1.00
C GLN A 99 -5.29 7.08 2.51
N ALA A 100 -5.38 5.98 3.25
CA ALA A 100 -5.53 6.00 4.70
C ALA A 100 -4.31 6.64 5.38
N LYS A 101 -3.10 6.33 4.89
CA LYS A 101 -1.86 6.98 5.35
C LYS A 101 -1.85 8.47 5.08
N ASP A 102 -2.25 8.89 3.87
CA ASP A 102 -2.35 10.32 3.52
C ASP A 102 -3.35 11.05 4.44
N MET A 103 -4.53 10.47 4.67
CA MET A 103 -5.53 11.01 5.60
C MET A 103 -4.99 11.10 7.02
N PHE A 104 -4.39 10.04 7.56
CA PHE A 104 -3.84 10.06 8.92
C PHE A 104 -2.77 11.13 9.10
N LEU A 105 -1.84 11.25 8.14
CA LEU A 105 -0.72 12.20 8.24
C LEU A 105 -1.16 13.66 8.13
N ARG A 106 -2.19 13.95 7.33
CA ARG A 106 -2.67 15.33 7.08
C ARG A 106 -3.64 15.86 8.14
N ASN A 107 -4.19 15.00 8.99
CA ASN A 107 -5.23 15.38 9.94
C ASN A 107 -4.73 15.25 11.37
N ALA A 108 -4.34 16.38 11.98
CA ALA A 108 -3.83 16.42 13.35
C ALA A 108 -4.84 15.86 14.37
N LEU A 109 -6.15 16.04 14.13
CA LEU A 109 -7.22 15.48 14.97
C LEU A 109 -7.15 13.95 15.10
N LEU A 110 -6.68 13.24 14.08
CA LEU A 110 -6.58 11.77 14.11
C LEU A 110 -5.41 11.25 14.95
N ARG A 111 -4.55 12.15 15.46
CA ARG A 111 -3.44 11.78 16.37
C ARG A 111 -3.84 11.85 17.85
N LEU A 112 -5.02 12.38 18.16
CA LEU A 112 -5.52 12.53 19.53
C LEU A 112 -6.08 11.24 20.12
N PRO A 113 -6.87 10.43 19.38
CA PRO A 113 -7.43 9.19 19.93
C PRO A 113 -6.36 8.14 20.22
N ARG A 114 -6.71 7.17 21.09
CA ARG A 114 -5.88 5.99 21.32
C ARG A 114 -5.81 5.17 20.04
N GLN A 115 -4.60 4.95 19.53
CA GLN A 115 -4.39 4.20 18.30
C GLN A 115 -4.38 2.69 18.57
N VAL A 116 -5.18 1.94 17.82
CA VAL A 116 -5.31 0.48 17.95
C VAL A 116 -5.21 -0.21 16.60
N GLN A 117 -4.83 -1.48 16.63
CA GLN A 117 -4.78 -2.37 15.47
C GLN A 117 -5.34 -3.75 15.80
N LEU A 118 -5.62 -4.55 14.78
CA LEU A 118 -5.98 -5.97 14.95
C LEU A 118 -4.73 -6.81 14.72
N ARG A 119 -4.45 -7.77 15.60
CA ARG A 119 -3.27 -8.65 15.49
C ARG A 119 -3.33 -9.50 14.24
N SER A 120 -4.49 -10.08 13.99
CA SER A 120 -4.76 -10.89 12.82
C SER A 120 -6.25 -10.89 12.56
N ALA A 121 -6.65 -10.40 11.40
CA ALA A 121 -8.00 -10.62 10.92
C ALA A 121 -8.10 -12.01 10.26
N PRO A 122 -9.24 -12.72 10.38
CA PRO A 122 -9.48 -13.93 9.60
C PRO A 122 -9.43 -13.61 8.10
N SER A 123 -9.22 -14.64 7.28
CA SER A 123 -9.28 -14.51 5.82
C SER A 123 -10.56 -13.79 5.39
N SER A 124 -10.43 -12.78 4.54
CA SER A 124 -11.58 -11.97 4.11
C SER A 124 -12.64 -12.83 3.40
N GLN A 125 -13.88 -12.66 3.83
CA GLN A 125 -15.09 -13.17 3.20
C GLN A 125 -15.56 -12.30 2.03
N TYR A 126 -14.92 -11.15 1.81
CA TYR A 126 -15.22 -10.27 0.67
C TYR A 126 -14.58 -10.77 -0.63
N VAL A 127 -14.99 -11.98 -1.04
CA VAL A 127 -14.35 -12.76 -2.12
C VAL A 127 -14.57 -12.21 -3.52
N ILE A 128 -15.49 -11.27 -3.72
CA ILE A 128 -15.75 -10.67 -5.03
C ILE A 128 -14.82 -9.48 -5.34
N ARG A 129 -13.78 -9.28 -4.53
CA ARG A 129 -12.72 -8.29 -4.77
C ARG A 129 -11.35 -8.82 -4.36
N THR A 130 -10.35 -8.57 -5.20
CA THR A 130 -8.96 -8.90 -4.91
C THR A 130 -8.41 -8.03 -3.78
N GLN A 131 -7.91 -8.67 -2.72
CA GLN A 131 -7.18 -8.03 -1.62
C GLN A 131 -5.65 -8.05 -1.88
N PRO A 132 -4.86 -7.13 -1.29
CA PRO A 132 -3.41 -7.16 -1.42
C PRO A 132 -2.77 -8.41 -0.80
N THR A 133 -3.17 -8.77 0.42
CA THR A 133 -2.67 -9.92 1.18
C THR A 133 -3.84 -10.70 1.77
N ASN A 134 -3.58 -11.92 2.26
CA ASN A 134 -4.61 -12.70 2.98
C ASN A 134 -5.00 -12.08 4.33
N MET A 135 -4.15 -11.19 4.86
CA MET A 135 -4.39 -10.49 6.13
C MET A 135 -5.22 -9.22 5.97
N CYS A 136 -5.51 -8.80 4.73
CA CYS A 136 -6.33 -7.63 4.47
C CYS A 136 -7.81 -8.00 4.48
N VAL A 137 -8.58 -7.26 5.25
CA VAL A 137 -10.04 -7.38 5.32
C VAL A 137 -10.71 -6.07 4.88
N SER A 138 -11.97 -6.15 4.47
CA SER A 138 -12.77 -4.97 4.15
C SER A 138 -13.06 -4.12 5.39
N THR A 139 -13.41 -2.86 5.19
CA THR A 139 -13.82 -1.94 6.27
C THR A 139 -14.96 -2.49 7.13
N LEU A 140 -15.90 -3.22 6.51
CA LEU A 140 -17.00 -3.84 7.23
C LEU A 140 -16.54 -4.99 8.12
N GLU A 141 -15.67 -5.86 7.62
CA GLU A 141 -15.08 -6.94 8.42
C GLU A 141 -14.22 -6.40 9.56
N CYS A 142 -13.43 -5.36 9.28
CA CYS A 142 -12.61 -4.67 10.25
C CYS A 142 -13.46 -4.10 11.40
N ALA A 143 -14.57 -3.44 11.05
CA ALA A 143 -15.54 -2.97 12.04
C ALA A 143 -16.23 -4.11 12.78
N ALA A 144 -16.60 -5.20 12.11
CA ALA A 144 -17.28 -6.34 12.73
C ALA A 144 -16.40 -7.02 13.81
N VAL A 145 -15.11 -7.23 13.52
CA VAL A 145 -14.14 -7.75 14.49
C VAL A 145 -13.91 -6.75 15.63
N THR A 146 -13.76 -5.48 15.30
CA THR A 146 -13.54 -4.43 16.31
C THR A 146 -14.72 -4.34 17.28
N LEU A 147 -15.94 -4.32 16.76
CA LEU A 147 -17.16 -4.25 17.57
C LEU A 147 -17.34 -5.51 18.41
N SER A 148 -17.05 -6.71 17.88
CA SER A 148 -17.19 -7.93 18.68
C SER A 148 -16.24 -7.97 19.87
N ILE A 149 -15.03 -7.42 19.73
CA ILE A 149 -14.05 -7.30 20.82
C ILE A 149 -14.49 -6.25 21.85
N VAL A 150 -14.82 -5.04 21.39
CA VAL A 150 -15.20 -3.92 22.27
C VAL A 150 -16.51 -4.20 23.03
N GLU A 151 -17.45 -4.90 22.41
CA GLU A 151 -18.74 -5.27 23.02
C GLU A 151 -18.66 -6.56 23.85
N LYS A 152 -17.51 -7.26 23.83
CA LYS A 152 -17.35 -8.60 24.41
C LYS A 152 -18.42 -9.58 23.94
N ASN A 153 -18.80 -9.47 22.66
CA ASN A 153 -19.86 -10.26 22.07
C ASN A 153 -19.49 -10.74 20.67
N HIS A 154 -18.99 -11.97 20.59
CA HIS A 154 -18.58 -12.59 19.33
C HIS A 154 -19.72 -12.72 18.30
N SER A 155 -20.98 -12.82 18.74
CA SER A 155 -22.13 -12.93 17.82
C SER A 155 -22.35 -11.69 16.94
N ILE A 156 -21.85 -10.51 17.38
CA ILE A 156 -21.93 -9.27 16.59
C ILE A 156 -21.18 -9.42 15.28
N GLN A 157 -20.03 -10.08 15.30
CA GLN A 157 -19.24 -10.30 14.09
C GLN A 157 -20.05 -11.10 13.07
N GLU A 158 -20.66 -12.21 13.49
CA GLU A 158 -21.49 -13.04 12.61
C GLU A 158 -22.67 -12.26 12.04
N VAL A 159 -23.38 -11.50 12.87
CA VAL A 159 -24.54 -10.70 12.46
C VAL A 159 -24.15 -9.63 11.43
N LEU A 160 -23.08 -8.88 11.68
CA LEU A 160 -22.65 -7.80 10.80
C LEU A 160 -22.07 -8.30 9.47
N LEU A 161 -21.56 -9.54 9.43
CA LEU A 161 -21.04 -10.14 8.21
C LEU A 161 -22.12 -10.72 7.29
N LYS A 162 -23.34 -11.02 7.79
CA LYS A 162 -24.44 -11.57 6.97
C LYS A 162 -24.73 -10.77 5.69
N PRO A 163 -24.80 -9.43 5.72
CA PRO A 163 -25.09 -8.67 4.50
C PRO A 163 -23.93 -8.69 3.51
N LEU A 164 -22.68 -8.79 3.99
CA LEU A 164 -21.50 -8.92 3.12
C LEU A 164 -21.52 -10.29 2.42
N GLN A 165 -21.85 -11.34 3.17
CA GLN A 165 -22.03 -12.70 2.63
C GLN A 165 -23.15 -12.72 1.58
N ALA A 166 -24.31 -12.10 1.88
CA ALA A 166 -25.43 -12.00 0.94
C ALA A 166 -25.04 -11.25 -0.34
N LEU A 167 -24.31 -10.13 -0.21
CA LEU A 167 -23.78 -9.39 -1.36
C LEU A 167 -22.85 -10.25 -2.22
N CYS A 168 -21.91 -10.97 -1.60
CA CYS A 168 -21.00 -11.86 -2.33
C CYS A 168 -21.77 -12.97 -3.03
N SER A 169 -22.66 -13.68 -2.32
CA SER A 169 -23.50 -14.73 -2.89
C SER A 169 -24.33 -14.24 -4.07
N PHE A 170 -24.96 -13.06 -3.95
CA PHE A 170 -25.72 -12.47 -5.04
C PHE A 170 -24.85 -12.18 -6.26
N GLN A 171 -23.68 -11.58 -6.07
CA GLN A 171 -22.76 -11.26 -7.16
C GLN A 171 -22.23 -12.54 -7.84
N LEU A 172 -21.87 -13.57 -7.07
CA LEU A 172 -21.43 -14.86 -7.59
C LEU A 172 -22.53 -15.56 -8.41
N GLN A 173 -23.78 -15.51 -7.95
CA GLN A 173 -24.94 -16.03 -8.71
C GLN A 173 -25.16 -15.30 -10.03
N HIS A 174 -24.71 -14.05 -10.15
CA HIS A 174 -24.82 -13.23 -11.35
C HIS A 174 -23.50 -13.11 -12.12
N GLY A 175 -22.61 -14.09 -11.98
CA GLY A 175 -21.41 -14.23 -12.81
C GLY A 175 -20.15 -13.53 -12.29
N ALA A 176 -20.16 -12.97 -11.08
CA ALA A 176 -18.92 -12.55 -10.44
C ALA A 176 -18.04 -13.78 -10.14
N GLN A 177 -16.73 -13.59 -10.14
CA GLN A 177 -15.77 -14.64 -9.84
C GLN A 177 -15.23 -14.51 -8.41
N ILE A 178 -14.79 -15.63 -7.85
CA ILE A 178 -14.04 -15.64 -6.60
C ILE A 178 -12.64 -15.10 -6.88
N HIS A 179 -12.28 -14.02 -6.20
CA HIS A 179 -10.96 -13.43 -6.24
C HIS A 179 -10.17 -13.89 -5.02
N HIS A 180 -9.04 -14.54 -5.27
CA HIS A 180 -8.02 -14.74 -4.23
C HIS A 180 -7.24 -13.44 -4.00
N SER A 181 -6.58 -13.32 -2.84
CA SER A 181 -5.65 -12.21 -2.63
C SER A 181 -4.53 -12.25 -3.67
N LYS A 182 -3.92 -11.09 -3.96
CA LYS A 182 -2.74 -11.06 -4.81
C LYS A 182 -1.70 -12.02 -4.26
N GLU A 183 -1.35 -11.92 -2.97
CA GLU A 183 -0.38 -12.81 -2.32
C GLU A 183 -0.65 -14.31 -2.55
N HIS A 184 -1.91 -14.75 -2.50
CA HIS A 184 -2.27 -16.14 -2.77
C HIS A 184 -2.07 -16.53 -4.25
N LEU A 185 -2.59 -15.72 -5.17
CA LEU A 185 -2.42 -15.96 -6.61
C LEU A 185 -0.94 -16.06 -6.97
N ILE A 186 -0.12 -15.22 -6.34
CA ILE A 186 1.32 -15.17 -6.51
C ILE A 186 2.00 -16.45 -6.05
N LYS A 187 1.77 -16.84 -4.79
CA LYS A 187 2.41 -18.02 -4.18
C LYS A 187 2.12 -19.30 -4.96
N ASN A 188 0.97 -19.36 -5.63
CA ASN A 188 0.54 -20.52 -6.39
C ASN A 188 0.86 -20.42 -7.90
N GLY A 189 1.60 -19.39 -8.34
CA GLY A 189 1.91 -19.19 -9.77
C GLY A 189 0.68 -18.88 -10.63
N GLN A 190 -0.45 -18.55 -10.01
CA GLN A 190 -1.74 -18.24 -10.63
C GLN A 190 -1.96 -16.75 -10.84
N TYR A 191 -1.06 -15.89 -10.36
CA TYR A 191 -1.10 -14.46 -10.63
C TYR A 191 -0.65 -14.21 -12.05
N ASN A 192 -1.55 -14.49 -12.99
CA ASN A 192 -1.33 -14.33 -14.41
C ASN A 192 -1.58 -12.88 -14.84
N LYS A 193 -1.17 -11.91 -14.01
CA LYS A 193 -0.71 -10.63 -14.54
C LYS A 193 0.71 -10.87 -15.02
N MET A 194 0.82 -11.75 -16.02
CA MET A 194 1.95 -11.84 -16.94
C MET A 194 2.44 -10.41 -17.13
N PHE A 195 3.71 -10.13 -16.80
CA PHE A 195 4.37 -8.83 -16.92
C PHE A 195 3.69 -8.00 -18.01
N SER A 196 2.67 -7.23 -17.64
CA SER A 196 1.67 -6.85 -18.64
C SER A 196 2.28 -5.72 -19.43
N HIS A 197 2.91 -6.08 -20.55
CA HIS A 197 3.54 -5.21 -21.53
C HIS A 197 4.24 -3.99 -20.92
N VAL A 198 5.31 -4.21 -20.13
CA VAL A 198 6.29 -3.11 -20.03
C VAL A 198 6.97 -3.06 -21.39
N SER A 199 6.47 -2.17 -22.24
CA SER A 199 7.10 -1.88 -23.52
C SER A 199 8.39 -1.13 -23.23
N SER A 200 9.50 -1.77 -23.57
CA SER A 200 10.83 -1.17 -23.55
C SER A 200 10.85 0.14 -24.31
N GLU A 201 10.17 0.19 -25.47
CA GLU A 201 10.07 1.35 -26.34
C GLU A 201 9.34 2.50 -25.62
N LYS A 202 8.17 2.22 -25.03
CA LYS A 202 7.41 3.24 -24.30
C LYS A 202 8.18 3.80 -23.11
N LEU A 203 8.92 2.95 -22.40
CA LEU A 203 9.72 3.34 -21.25
C LEU A 203 10.89 4.24 -21.68
N GLN A 204 11.56 3.88 -22.78
CA GLN A 204 12.59 4.68 -23.42
C GLN A 204 12.03 6.05 -23.88
N GLU A 205 10.93 6.07 -24.62
CA GLU A 205 10.26 7.31 -25.07
C GLU A 205 9.92 8.24 -23.91
N THR A 206 9.39 7.66 -22.82
CA THR A 206 9.05 8.41 -21.61
C THR A 206 10.31 9.04 -20.99
N LEU A 207 11.39 8.29 -20.84
CA LEU A 207 12.64 8.81 -20.28
C LEU A 207 13.27 9.89 -21.17
N VAL A 208 13.24 9.70 -22.49
CA VAL A 208 13.71 10.68 -23.48
C VAL A 208 12.87 11.95 -23.42
N SER A 209 11.54 11.84 -23.23
CA SER A 209 10.67 13.00 -23.04
C SER A 209 11.06 13.81 -21.81
N TYR A 210 11.44 13.15 -20.70
CA TYR A 210 11.92 13.83 -19.49
C TYR A 210 13.28 14.49 -19.71
N HIS A 211 14.17 13.83 -20.45
CA HIS A 211 15.48 14.38 -20.79
C HIS A 211 15.39 15.62 -21.70
N SER A 212 14.34 15.69 -22.53
CA SER A 212 14.12 16.78 -23.49
C SER A 212 13.40 18.00 -22.89
N LEU A 213 13.01 17.96 -21.61
CA LEU A 213 12.34 19.08 -20.95
C LEU A 213 13.29 20.27 -20.74
N ASN A 214 12.79 21.47 -20.98
CA ASN A 214 13.51 22.72 -20.71
C ASN A 214 13.85 22.86 -19.21
N GLU A 215 14.99 23.47 -18.88
CA GLU A 215 15.39 23.71 -17.49
C GLU A 215 14.36 24.53 -16.69
N SER A 216 13.60 25.40 -17.35
CA SER A 216 12.53 26.19 -16.72
C SER A 216 11.39 25.35 -16.15
N GLU A 217 11.23 24.09 -16.61
CA GLU A 217 10.25 23.13 -16.09
C GLU A 217 10.67 22.51 -14.75
N TRP A 218 11.89 22.79 -14.30
CA TRP A 218 12.54 22.17 -13.15
C TRP A 218 12.84 23.18 -12.06
N SER A 219 12.73 22.73 -10.81
CA SER A 219 13.16 23.50 -9.63
C SER A 219 14.35 22.82 -8.96
N ILE A 220 15.39 23.58 -8.61
CA ILE A 220 16.56 23.02 -7.92
C ILE A 220 16.14 22.49 -6.53
N ALA A 221 16.48 21.23 -6.26
CA ALA A 221 16.27 20.56 -4.98
C ALA A 221 17.54 20.55 -4.13
N LYS A 222 18.71 20.31 -4.75
CA LYS A 222 20.03 20.33 -4.11
C LYS A 222 21.10 20.62 -5.15
N LYS A 223 22.15 21.36 -4.77
CA LYS A 223 23.31 21.61 -5.61
C LYS A 223 24.59 21.42 -4.81
N SER A 224 25.53 20.65 -5.33
CA SER A 224 26.89 20.50 -4.81
C SER A 224 27.90 20.86 -5.90
N LYS A 225 29.19 20.66 -5.63
CA LYS A 225 30.26 20.91 -6.60
C LYS A 225 30.12 20.04 -7.84
N ASP A 226 29.82 18.75 -7.66
CA ASP A 226 29.91 17.75 -8.72
C ASP A 226 28.54 17.29 -9.23
N VAL A 227 27.46 17.61 -8.51
CA VAL A 227 26.11 17.14 -8.80
C VAL A 227 25.07 18.23 -8.58
N THR A 228 24.13 18.34 -9.50
CA THR A 228 22.90 19.13 -9.31
C THR A 228 21.68 18.21 -9.35
N VAL A 229 20.75 18.41 -8.42
CA VAL A 229 19.49 17.67 -8.30
C VAL A 229 18.35 18.66 -8.46
N TRP A 230 17.45 18.37 -9.39
CA TRP A 230 16.21 19.10 -9.62
C TRP A 230 15.00 18.24 -9.31
N ARG A 231 13.85 18.89 -9.16
CA ARG A 231 12.54 18.25 -8.98
C ARG A 231 11.45 19.00 -9.73
N LYS A 232 10.42 18.27 -10.16
CA LYS A 232 9.15 18.82 -10.63
C LYS A 232 7.98 17.96 -10.13
N PRO A 233 6.75 18.48 -10.02
CA PRO A 233 5.59 17.66 -9.65
C PRO A 233 5.43 16.45 -10.59
N SER A 234 5.24 15.27 -10.03
CA SER A 234 4.99 14.05 -10.82
C SER A 234 3.58 14.06 -11.38
N GLN A 235 3.41 13.60 -12.61
CA GLN A 235 2.09 13.35 -13.22
C GLN A 235 1.56 11.95 -12.88
N GLU A 236 2.41 11.04 -12.38
CA GLU A 236 2.06 9.65 -12.11
C GLU A 236 1.56 9.42 -10.67
N PHE A 237 2.02 10.22 -9.72
CA PHE A 237 1.63 10.09 -8.31
C PHE A 237 1.76 11.42 -7.56
N GLY A 238 1.16 11.50 -6.36
CA GLY A 238 1.20 12.68 -5.49
C GLY A 238 2.57 12.93 -4.86
N GLY A 239 3.56 13.28 -5.66
CA GLY A 239 4.95 13.54 -5.25
C GLY A 239 5.74 14.27 -6.33
N PHE A 240 7.05 14.02 -6.40
CA PHE A 240 7.96 14.69 -7.33
C PHE A 240 8.69 13.68 -8.22
N LEU A 241 8.90 14.06 -9.47
CA LEU A 241 9.92 13.49 -10.35
C LEU A 241 11.24 14.22 -10.07
N TYR A 242 12.35 13.49 -9.96
CA TYR A 242 13.67 14.04 -9.72
C TYR A 242 14.57 13.85 -10.95
N LYS A 243 15.39 14.86 -11.25
CA LYS A 243 16.48 14.79 -12.23
C LYS A 243 17.79 15.02 -11.48
N THR A 244 18.82 14.23 -11.76
CA THR A 244 20.17 14.42 -11.23
C THR A 244 21.14 14.46 -12.40
N GLU A 245 22.06 15.41 -12.39
CA GLU A 245 23.09 15.56 -13.41
C GLU A 245 24.44 15.83 -12.76
N GLY A 246 25.47 15.19 -13.30
CA GLY A 246 26.85 15.30 -12.84
C GLY A 246 27.79 14.67 -13.86
N THR A 247 29.07 15.02 -13.80
CA THR A 247 30.10 14.48 -14.68
C THR A 247 30.90 13.41 -13.94
N VAL A 248 31.06 12.25 -14.58
CA VAL A 248 31.91 11.17 -14.09
C VAL A 248 33.05 10.98 -15.09
N ALA A 249 34.29 10.97 -14.60
CA ALA A 249 35.48 10.83 -15.44
C ALA A 249 35.72 9.36 -15.85
N GLU A 250 34.77 8.78 -16.56
CA GLU A 250 34.81 7.39 -17.04
C GLU A 250 34.07 7.21 -18.39
N SER A 251 34.28 6.06 -19.03
CA SER A 251 33.54 5.70 -20.24
C SER A 251 32.05 5.40 -19.96
N PRO A 252 31.12 5.73 -20.88
CA PRO A 252 29.69 5.44 -20.69
C PRO A 252 29.39 3.97 -20.40
N GLN A 253 30.11 3.05 -21.06
CA GLN A 253 29.96 1.61 -20.86
C GLN A 253 30.25 1.23 -19.40
N ARG A 254 31.41 1.64 -18.90
CA ARG A 254 31.86 1.35 -17.55
C ARG A 254 30.98 2.01 -16.49
N ILE A 255 30.48 3.22 -16.74
CA ILE A 255 29.52 3.88 -15.84
C ILE A 255 28.24 3.04 -15.74
N VAL A 256 27.70 2.60 -16.89
CA VAL A 256 26.44 1.86 -16.92
C VAL A 256 26.57 0.45 -16.35
N ASP A 257 27.72 -0.21 -16.45
CA ASP A 257 27.98 -1.49 -15.79
C ASP A 257 27.82 -1.41 -14.26
N TYR A 258 28.08 -0.25 -13.66
CA TYR A 258 27.86 0.00 -12.24
C TYR A 258 26.41 0.44 -11.94
N ILE A 259 25.64 0.89 -12.92
CA ILE A 259 24.24 1.32 -12.74
C ILE A 259 23.26 0.16 -12.90
N ARG A 260 23.51 -0.72 -13.89
CA ARG A 260 22.64 -1.86 -14.23
C ARG A 260 22.47 -2.81 -13.03
N PRO A 261 21.32 -3.51 -12.91
CA PRO A 261 21.15 -4.55 -11.92
C PRO A 261 22.26 -5.62 -12.00
N GLY A 262 22.98 -5.84 -10.90
CA GLY A 262 24.06 -6.81 -10.84
C GLY A 262 24.97 -6.61 -9.62
N ALA A 263 26.03 -7.41 -9.54
CA ALA A 263 26.98 -7.40 -8.42
C ALA A 263 27.62 -6.02 -8.21
N CYS A 264 28.10 -5.37 -9.27
CA CYS A 264 28.69 -4.04 -9.18
C CYS A 264 27.74 -3.05 -8.48
N ARG A 265 26.46 -3.02 -8.89
CA ARG A 265 25.46 -2.13 -8.28
C ARG A 265 25.26 -2.41 -6.79
N LEU A 266 25.20 -3.67 -6.38
CA LEU A 266 25.08 -4.06 -4.97
C LEU A 266 26.33 -3.67 -4.16
N ASP A 267 27.51 -3.75 -4.77
CA ASP A 267 28.78 -3.50 -4.08
C ASP A 267 28.99 -2.03 -3.72
N TRP A 268 28.66 -1.09 -4.62
CA TRP A 268 28.95 0.34 -4.38
C TRP A 268 27.76 1.13 -3.83
N ASP A 269 26.52 0.74 -4.16
CA ASP A 269 25.34 1.53 -3.78
C ASP A 269 24.94 1.22 -2.34
N SER A 270 25.45 2.02 -1.40
CA SER A 270 25.15 1.91 0.04
C SER A 270 23.64 1.93 0.38
N MET A 271 22.78 2.39 -0.53
CA MET A 271 21.33 2.35 -0.33
C MET A 271 20.72 0.98 -0.64
N ILE A 272 21.37 0.13 -1.42
CA ILE A 272 20.88 -1.21 -1.80
C ILE A 272 21.49 -2.25 -0.85
N THR A 273 20.63 -2.95 -0.11
CA THR A 273 21.05 -3.95 0.88
C THR A 273 20.95 -5.39 0.39
N SER A 274 20.15 -5.63 -0.64
CA SER A 274 20.11 -6.90 -1.36
C SER A 274 19.65 -6.66 -2.79
N LEU A 275 20.09 -7.49 -3.72
CA LEU A 275 19.70 -7.41 -5.13
C LEU A 275 19.71 -8.82 -5.74
N ASP A 276 18.57 -9.21 -6.30
CA ASP A 276 18.35 -10.52 -6.94
C ASP A 276 17.75 -10.31 -8.33
N ILE A 277 18.40 -10.85 -9.37
CA ILE A 277 17.81 -10.91 -10.71
C ILE A 277 16.83 -12.09 -10.73
N LEU A 278 15.53 -11.78 -10.77
CA LEU A 278 14.47 -12.79 -10.75
C LEU A 278 14.27 -13.47 -12.10
N GLN A 279 14.46 -12.71 -13.18
CA GLN A 279 14.28 -13.20 -14.54
C GLN A 279 15.13 -12.39 -15.52
N THR A 280 15.86 -13.08 -16.39
CA THR A 280 16.48 -12.49 -17.57
C THR A 280 15.57 -12.73 -18.77
N LEU A 281 15.26 -11.67 -19.52
CA LEU A 281 14.25 -11.70 -20.59
C LEU A 281 14.86 -11.78 -21.99
N ASP A 282 16.19 -11.66 -22.10
CA ASP A 282 16.90 -11.80 -23.36
C ASP A 282 17.23 -13.27 -23.62
N GLN A 283 16.29 -13.97 -24.26
CA GLN A 283 16.60 -15.25 -24.89
C GLN A 283 17.14 -14.96 -26.28
N ASN A 284 18.43 -15.24 -26.50
CA ASN A 284 19.13 -15.25 -27.79
C ASN A 284 19.61 -13.89 -28.37
N LEU A 285 20.29 -13.07 -27.56
CA LEU A 285 21.13 -12.00 -28.13
C LEU A 285 22.58 -12.49 -28.30
N SER A 286 23.19 -12.15 -29.42
CA SER A 286 24.61 -12.39 -29.72
C SER A 286 25.51 -11.72 -28.68
N LEU A 287 26.72 -12.25 -28.50
CA LEU A 287 27.72 -11.78 -27.53
C LEU A 287 28.13 -10.29 -27.67
N ASP A 288 27.66 -9.60 -28.71
CA ASP A 288 28.04 -8.24 -29.10
C ASP A 288 26.98 -7.16 -28.81
N GLN A 289 25.79 -7.52 -28.32
CA GLN A 289 24.72 -6.55 -28.07
C GLN A 289 24.71 -6.05 -26.61
N THR A 290 24.73 -4.73 -26.47
CA THR A 290 24.71 -4.01 -25.18
C THR A 290 23.30 -3.96 -24.55
N GLU A 291 22.30 -4.52 -25.23
CA GLU A 291 20.92 -4.58 -24.76
C GLU A 291 20.74 -5.60 -23.63
N GLY A 292 20.04 -5.18 -22.57
CA GLY A 292 19.80 -6.03 -21.41
C GLY A 292 18.45 -5.74 -20.77
N ARG A 293 17.59 -6.76 -20.70
CA ARG A 293 16.27 -6.76 -20.05
C ARG A 293 16.22 -7.80 -18.96
N CYS A 294 15.90 -7.34 -17.76
CA CYS A 294 15.69 -8.22 -16.63
C CYS A 294 14.61 -7.71 -15.69
N VAL A 295 14.15 -8.62 -14.84
CA VAL A 295 13.31 -8.31 -13.69
C VAL A 295 14.22 -8.44 -12.47
N VAL A 296 14.39 -7.34 -11.75
CA VAL A 296 15.23 -7.27 -10.57
C VAL A 296 14.37 -7.05 -9.33
N LYS A 297 14.71 -7.75 -8.25
CA LYS A 297 14.24 -7.49 -6.90
C LYS A 297 15.37 -6.87 -6.10
N TYR A 298 15.10 -5.82 -5.34
CA TYR A 298 16.10 -5.26 -4.43
C TYR A 298 15.48 -4.68 -3.18
N THR A 299 16.27 -4.64 -2.11
CA THR A 299 15.90 -4.01 -0.84
C THR A 299 16.77 -2.78 -0.59
N THR A 300 16.20 -1.81 0.12
CA THR A 300 16.88 -0.55 0.45
C THR A 300 17.10 -0.41 1.95
N ALA A 301 18.22 0.21 2.33
CA ALA A 301 18.50 0.60 3.70
C ALA A 301 17.46 1.61 4.22
N GLY A 302 17.26 1.64 5.54
CA GLY A 302 16.45 2.68 6.17
C GLY A 302 17.12 4.05 6.05
N GLN A 303 16.33 5.09 5.84
CA GLN A 303 16.83 6.46 5.63
C GLN A 303 16.40 7.40 6.74
N LEU A 304 17.17 8.48 6.91
CA LEU A 304 16.90 9.56 7.88
C LEU A 304 16.68 8.99 9.29
N TRP A 305 17.66 8.26 9.82
CA TRP A 305 17.54 7.61 11.14
C TRP A 305 16.31 6.69 11.25
N ASN A 306 16.06 5.90 10.19
CA ASN A 306 14.92 4.98 10.06
C ASN A 306 13.52 5.64 10.15
N ILE A 307 13.42 6.97 10.04
CA ILE A 307 12.13 7.64 9.81
C ILE A 307 11.48 7.09 8.54
N ILE A 308 12.29 6.79 7.52
CA ILE A 308 11.87 6.01 6.36
C ILE A 308 12.41 4.59 6.58
N SER A 309 11.53 3.66 6.92
CA SER A 309 11.89 2.25 7.03
C SER A 309 12.33 1.66 5.68
N PRO A 310 13.15 0.59 5.70
CA PRO A 310 13.53 -0.18 4.51
C PRO A 310 12.36 -0.46 3.55
N ARG A 311 12.66 -0.50 2.25
CA ARG A 311 11.69 -0.78 1.20
C ARG A 311 12.21 -1.87 0.27
N GLU A 312 11.29 -2.68 -0.20
CA GLU A 312 11.53 -3.72 -1.20
C GLU A 312 10.85 -3.31 -2.51
N PHE A 313 11.56 -3.48 -3.61
CA PHE A 313 11.10 -3.15 -4.97
C PHE A 313 11.29 -4.34 -5.89
N VAL A 314 10.41 -4.46 -6.89
CA VAL A 314 10.65 -5.28 -8.07
C VAL A 314 10.41 -4.44 -9.28
N ASP A 315 11.44 -4.29 -10.09
CA ASP A 315 11.45 -3.42 -11.24
C ASP A 315 11.76 -4.24 -12.49
N PHE A 316 11.08 -3.91 -13.58
CA PHE A 316 11.58 -4.23 -14.92
C PHE A 316 12.72 -3.24 -15.21
N SER A 317 13.85 -3.74 -15.66
CA SER A 317 15.02 -2.97 -16.05
C SER A 317 15.32 -3.24 -17.52
N TYR A 318 15.52 -2.18 -18.29
CA TYR A 318 15.94 -2.23 -19.70
C TYR A 318 17.13 -1.31 -19.89
N THR A 319 18.17 -1.81 -20.56
CA THR A 319 19.27 -0.98 -21.02
C THR A 319 19.47 -1.20 -22.51
N THR A 320 19.74 -0.11 -23.23
CA THR A 320 19.98 -0.10 -24.68
C THR A 320 20.94 1.02 -25.05
N ASP A 321 21.42 0.99 -26.29
CA ASP A 321 22.21 2.07 -26.88
C ASP A 321 21.34 3.32 -27.08
N TYR A 322 21.92 4.49 -26.79
CA TYR A 322 21.25 5.76 -27.02
C TYR A 322 22.25 6.83 -27.43
N GLN A 323 22.09 7.32 -28.66
CA GLN A 323 22.99 8.29 -29.29
C GLN A 323 24.47 7.82 -29.26
N ARG A 324 25.33 8.51 -28.50
CA ARG A 324 26.76 8.19 -28.33
C ARG A 324 27.07 7.52 -26.99
N GLY A 325 26.04 7.05 -26.30
CA GLY A 325 26.15 6.42 -24.98
C GLY A 325 25.05 5.38 -24.79
N LEU A 326 24.61 5.24 -23.56
CA LEU A 326 23.67 4.21 -23.15
C LEU A 326 22.51 4.83 -22.37
N LEU A 327 21.34 4.22 -22.48
CA LEU A 327 20.16 4.54 -21.69
C LEU A 327 19.76 3.31 -20.88
N SER A 328 19.76 3.44 -19.56
CA SER A 328 19.24 2.43 -18.63
C SER A 328 18.01 2.99 -17.93
N CYS A 329 16.93 2.24 -17.98
CA CYS A 329 15.62 2.68 -17.55
C CYS A 329 14.85 1.54 -16.88
N GLY A 330 13.91 1.89 -16.00
CA GLY A 330 13.15 0.86 -15.29
C GLY A 330 11.81 1.35 -14.77
N GLN A 331 10.92 0.41 -14.51
CA GLN A 331 9.59 0.67 -13.98
C GLN A 331 9.24 -0.40 -12.94
N SER A 332 8.78 0.07 -11.78
CA SER A 332 8.30 -0.83 -10.74
C SER A 332 7.09 -1.63 -11.21
N LEU A 333 7.24 -2.94 -11.10
CA LEU A 333 6.19 -3.90 -11.32
C LEU A 333 5.37 -4.00 -10.04
N ALA A 334 4.09 -4.32 -10.18
CA ALA A 334 3.26 -4.62 -9.01
C ALA A 334 3.88 -5.82 -8.29
N PHE A 335 4.53 -5.57 -7.14
CA PHE A 335 5.28 -6.59 -6.43
C PHE A 335 4.38 -7.75 -6.03
N VAL A 336 4.90 -8.91 -6.35
CA VAL A 336 4.25 -10.19 -6.28
C VAL A 336 5.27 -11.10 -5.58
N ARG A 337 5.13 -11.20 -4.25
CA ARG A 337 6.02 -11.87 -3.29
C ARG A 337 6.56 -13.22 -3.81
N TYR A 338 7.81 -13.24 -4.29
CA TYR A 338 8.57 -14.48 -4.52
C TYR A 338 8.96 -15.03 -3.14
N ILE A 339 8.16 -15.94 -2.57
CA ILE A 339 8.61 -16.86 -1.52
C ILE A 339 8.72 -18.23 -2.17
N CYS A 340 9.92 -18.55 -2.60
CA CYS A 340 10.43 -19.91 -2.66
C CYS A 340 11.88 -19.86 -2.20
N GLY A 341 12.07 -19.64 -0.90
CA GLY A 341 13.26 -20.08 -0.19
C GLY A 341 12.88 -21.41 0.45
N ALA A 342 13.44 -22.48 -0.09
CA ALA A 342 13.31 -23.81 0.47
C ALA A 342 13.98 -23.86 1.85
N GLU A 343 13.18 -23.90 2.91
CA GLU A 343 13.55 -24.63 4.12
C GLU A 343 12.44 -25.64 4.40
N ASN A 344 12.61 -26.80 3.77
CA ASN A 344 12.10 -28.04 4.33
C ASN A 344 12.62 -28.13 5.77
N ASN A 345 11.75 -27.91 6.76
CA ASN A 345 11.86 -28.65 8.00
C ASN A 345 10.57 -29.43 8.24
N ARG A 346 10.62 -30.68 7.77
CA ARG A 346 9.81 -31.78 8.25
C ARG A 346 10.11 -31.99 9.74
N SER A 347 9.11 -31.77 10.58
CA SER A 347 8.85 -32.44 11.87
C SER A 347 7.93 -31.51 12.67
N ALA A 348 6.78 -31.90 13.21
CA ALA A 348 6.24 -33.20 13.53
C ALA A 348 4.71 -33.09 13.67
N ILE A 349 4.03 -34.20 13.36
CA ILE A 349 2.79 -34.76 13.96
C ILE A 349 1.68 -33.78 14.35
#